data_AF-A0A532DAI4-F1
#
_entry.id   AF-A0A532DAI4-F1
#
_cell.length_a   1.000
_cell.length_b   1.000
_cell.length_c   1.000
_cell.angle_alpha   90.00
_cell.angle_beta   90.00
_cell.angle_gamma   90.00
#
_symmetry.space_group_name_H-M   'P 1'
#
loop_
_entity.id
_entity.type
_entity.pdbx_description
1 polymer ?
#
loop_
_entity_poly.entity_id
_entity_poly.type
_entity_poly.pdbx_seq_one_letter_code
_entity_poly.pdbx_strand_id
1 'polypeptide(L)'
;MKTPSTATLPLILKALCLPTFAREYAVVAAQAAREGLAHEAYLLALATQEASERAARRVERLLVDAKLPREKSLETFDLTRLPPKVRTTVARLREGAFLDQATNVIVFGNPGTGKTHLVCGLGLELVRQRRLVLFAPTFQIVQRLLAAKRDLRLAAELKRLDRFEALILDDLGYVQQSREEMEVLFTLLAERYERRSVMIT
;
A
#
# COMPACT_ATOMS: atom_id res chain seq x y z
N MET A 1 12.59 21.88 44.76
CA MET A 1 12.78 20.98 43.60
C MET A 1 13.46 21.76 42.49
N LYS A 2 14.64 21.32 42.01
CA LYS A 2 15.27 21.94 40.83
C LYS A 2 14.41 21.62 39.60
N THR A 3 14.00 22.64 38.86
CA THR A 3 13.31 22.46 37.57
C THR A 3 14.23 21.64 36.67
N PRO A 4 13.79 20.48 36.16
CA PRO A 4 14.61 19.69 35.25
C PRO A 4 14.91 20.52 34.01
N SER A 5 16.17 20.53 33.58
CA SER A 5 16.59 21.24 32.38
C SER A 5 15.89 20.65 31.16
N THR A 6 15.09 21.45 30.45
CA THR A 6 14.43 21.05 29.20
C THR A 6 15.43 20.91 28.05
N ALA A 7 16.70 21.29 28.23
CA ALA A 7 17.75 21.19 27.22
C ALA A 7 18.03 19.75 26.75
N THR A 8 17.73 18.73 27.57
CA THR A 8 17.89 17.32 27.19
C THR A 8 16.69 16.75 26.44
N LEU A 9 15.56 17.46 26.40
CA LEU A 9 14.32 16.96 25.80
C LEU A 9 14.46 16.58 24.31
N PRO A 10 15.10 17.39 23.44
CA PRO A 10 15.28 17.00 22.03
C PRO A 10 16.10 15.72 21.84
N LEU A 11 17.11 15.49 22.69
CA LEU A 11 17.94 14.28 22.64
C LEU A 11 17.12 13.04 23.00
N ILE A 12 16.30 13.13 24.05
CA ILE A 12 15.42 12.04 24.49
C ILE A 12 14.36 11.75 23.41
N LEU A 13 13.72 12.79 22.86
CA LEU A 13 12.71 12.62 21.80
C LEU A 13 13.29 11.96 20.56
N LYS A 14 14.54 12.28 20.18
CA LYS A 14 15.25 11.61 19.09
C LYS A 14 15.52 10.14 19.41
N ALA A 15 15.94 9.82 20.64
CA ALA A 15 16.17 8.44 21.08
C ALA A 15 14.87 7.60 21.10
N LEU A 16 13.73 8.21 21.41
CA LEU A 16 12.40 7.60 21.32
C LEU A 16 11.82 7.57 19.89
N CYS A 17 12.60 8.02 18.91
CA CYS A 17 12.18 8.15 17.51
C CYS A 17 10.93 9.02 17.30
N LEU A 18 10.76 10.11 18.07
CA LEU A 18 9.65 11.08 17.97
C LEU A 18 10.11 12.35 17.23
N PRO A 19 10.34 12.30 15.89
CA PRO A 19 10.89 13.43 15.13
C PRO A 19 9.96 14.64 15.08
N THR A 20 8.64 14.44 15.07
CA THR A 20 7.68 15.54 15.04
C THR A 20 7.64 16.21 16.41
N PHE A 21 7.66 15.45 17.51
CA PHE A 21 7.85 16.04 18.84
C PHE A 21 9.13 16.87 18.89
N ALA A 22 10.27 16.30 18.48
CA ALA A 22 11.57 16.99 18.57
C ALA A 22 11.59 18.32 17.79
N ARG A 23 10.85 18.39 16.68
CA ARG A 23 10.72 19.58 15.84
C ARG A 23 9.72 20.61 16.39
N GLU A 24 8.59 20.15 16.92
CA GLU A 24 7.40 21.00 17.13
C GLU A 24 7.09 21.28 18.60
N TYR A 25 7.69 20.57 19.56
CA TYR A 25 7.31 20.66 20.98
C TYR A 25 7.32 22.09 21.52
N ALA A 26 8.29 22.92 21.11
CA ALA A 26 8.45 24.29 21.58
C ALA A 26 7.39 25.24 21.01
N VAL A 27 7.04 25.06 19.73
CA VAL A 27 6.00 25.85 19.04
C VAL A 27 4.64 25.55 19.67
N VAL A 28 4.31 24.26 19.81
CA VAL A 28 3.05 23.82 20.40
C VAL A 28 2.97 24.19 21.89
N ALA A 29 4.09 24.19 22.62
CA ALA A 29 4.12 24.62 24.02
C ALA A 29 3.86 26.13 24.16
N ALA A 30 4.47 26.95 23.31
CA ALA A 30 4.24 28.39 23.28
C ALA A 30 2.79 28.72 22.90
N GLN A 31 2.19 27.96 21.98
CA GLN A 31 0.77 28.09 21.65
C GLN A 31 -0.11 27.72 22.84
N ALA A 32 0.12 26.57 23.48
CA ALA A 32 -0.62 26.12 24.64
C ALA A 32 -0.57 27.14 25.80
N ALA A 33 0.59 27.75 26.04
CA ALA A 33 0.75 28.79 27.06
C ALA A 33 -0.05 30.06 26.74
N ARG A 34 -0.11 30.48 25.46
CA ARG A 34 -0.91 31.64 25.03
C ARG A 34 -2.41 31.40 25.12
N GLU A 35 -2.85 30.19 24.78
CA GLU A 35 -4.26 29.80 24.74
C GLU A 35 -4.78 29.27 26.09
N GLY A 36 -3.92 29.15 27.11
CA GLY A 36 -4.29 28.62 28.42
C GLY A 36 -4.68 27.14 28.41
N LEU A 37 -4.12 26.36 27.48
CA LEU A 37 -4.45 24.93 27.37
C LEU A 37 -3.90 24.15 28.57
N ALA A 38 -4.68 23.17 29.02
CA ALA A 38 -4.22 22.19 30.00
C ALA A 38 -3.01 21.40 29.48
N HIS A 39 -2.14 20.93 30.38
CA HIS A 39 -0.95 20.15 30.02
C HIS A 39 -1.29 18.87 29.23
N GLU A 40 -2.40 18.22 29.58
CA GLU A 40 -2.90 17.05 28.85
C GLU A 40 -3.33 17.41 27.43
N ALA A 41 -3.95 18.59 27.23
CA ALA A 41 -4.34 19.07 25.91
C ALA A 41 -3.12 19.39 25.04
N TYR A 42 -2.06 19.98 25.61
CA TYR A 42 -0.77 20.16 24.95
C TYR A 42 -0.18 18.81 24.49
N LEU A 43 -0.11 17.83 25.40
CA LEU A 43 0.45 16.52 25.09
C LEU A 43 -0.36 15.81 24.02
N LEU A 44 -1.69 15.87 24.09
CA LEU A 44 -2.60 15.30 23.10
C LEU A 44 -2.39 15.94 21.71
N ALA A 45 -2.26 17.27 21.64
CA ALA A 45 -2.04 17.97 20.38
C ALA A 45 -0.73 17.51 19.71
N LEU A 46 0.36 17.46 20.48
CA LEU A 46 1.66 17.03 19.98
C LEU A 46 1.67 15.55 19.57
N ALA A 47 1.04 14.68 20.38
CA ALA A 47 0.87 13.26 20.08
C ALA A 47 0.06 13.02 18.81
N THR A 48 -1.02 13.79 18.61
CA THR A 48 -1.87 13.72 17.43
C THR A 48 -1.11 14.12 16.17
N GLN A 49 -0.28 15.16 16.26
CA GLN A 49 0.53 15.62 15.13
C GLN A 49 1.58 14.57 14.72
N GLU A 50 2.31 14.00 15.67
CA GLU A 50 3.26 12.91 15.40
C GLU A 50 2.57 11.68 14.81
N ALA A 51 1.44 11.26 15.36
CA ALA A 51 0.68 10.12 14.86
C ALA A 51 0.22 10.35 13.41
N SER A 52 -0.26 11.56 13.11
CA SER A 52 -0.71 11.94 11.77
C SER A 52 0.44 11.99 10.76
N GLU A 53 1.57 12.60 11.12
CA GLU A 53 2.75 12.64 10.25
C GLU A 53 3.33 11.24 10.02
N ARG A 54 3.38 10.38 11.04
CA ARG A 54 3.79 8.98 10.88
C ARG A 54 2.86 8.21 9.96
N ALA A 55 1.55 8.40 10.09
CA ALA A 55 0.56 7.77 9.22
C ALA A 55 0.75 8.22 7.76
N ALA A 56 0.94 9.52 7.53
CA ALA A 56 1.21 10.08 6.20
C ALA A 56 2.51 9.52 5.59
N ARG A 57 3.63 9.54 6.34
CA ARG A 57 4.91 8.97 5.88
C ARG A 57 4.80 7.48 5.57
N ARG A 58 4.01 6.73 6.34
CA ARG A 58 3.75 5.31 6.06
C ARG A 58 3.05 5.15 4.72
N VAL A 59 1.99 5.92 4.45
CA VAL A 59 1.26 5.86 3.17
C VAL A 59 2.19 6.22 2.01
N GLU A 60 2.98 7.29 2.12
CA GLU A 60 3.95 7.68 1.08
C GLU A 60 4.95 6.57 0.77
N ARG A 61 5.50 5.91 1.80
CA ARG A 61 6.39 4.76 1.59
C ARG A 61 5.67 3.61 0.88
N LEU A 62 4.44 3.30 1.28
CA LEU A 62 3.65 2.26 0.63
C LEU A 62 3.32 2.59 -0.83
N LEU A 63 3.06 3.86 -1.15
CA LEU A 63 2.83 4.30 -2.54
C LEU A 63 4.07 4.09 -3.42
N VAL A 64 5.27 4.31 -2.88
CA VAL A 64 6.53 4.02 -3.57
C VAL A 64 6.72 2.52 -3.74
N ASP A 65 6.53 1.74 -2.67
CA ASP A 65 6.71 0.28 -2.68
C ASP A 65 5.72 -0.42 -3.60
N ALA A 66 4.52 0.13 -3.78
CA ALA A 66 3.48 -0.45 -4.61
C ALA A 66 3.75 -0.38 -6.12
N LYS A 67 4.67 0.49 -6.57
CA LYS A 67 5.04 0.66 -7.99
C LYS A 67 3.84 0.97 -8.91
N LEU A 68 2.80 1.57 -8.36
CA LEU A 68 1.60 1.96 -9.10
C LEU A 68 1.84 3.29 -9.85
N PRO A 69 1.37 3.43 -11.10
CA PRO A 69 1.34 4.72 -11.79
C PRO A 69 0.37 5.68 -11.08
N ARG A 70 0.89 6.82 -10.59
CA ARG A 70 0.15 7.74 -9.72
C ARG A 70 -0.97 8.50 -10.44
N GLU A 71 -0.82 8.70 -11.75
CA GLU A 71 -1.76 9.36 -12.63
C GLU A 71 -3.02 8.52 -12.92
N LYS A 72 -2.96 7.19 -12.70
CA LYS A 72 -4.07 6.26 -12.91
C LYS A 72 -4.92 6.07 -11.65
N SER A 73 -5.39 7.17 -11.05
CA SER A 73 -6.26 7.13 -9.87
C SER A 73 -7.73 6.88 -10.25
N LEU A 74 -8.57 6.51 -9.26
CA LEU A 74 -10.02 6.43 -9.50
C LEU A 74 -10.64 7.81 -9.76
N GLU A 75 -10.02 8.88 -9.29
CA GLU A 75 -10.48 10.26 -9.51
C GLU A 75 -10.33 10.66 -11.00
N THR A 76 -9.29 10.18 -11.67
CA THR A 76 -9.05 10.44 -13.10
C THR A 76 -9.72 9.42 -14.02
N PHE A 77 -10.34 8.37 -13.45
CA PHE A 77 -11.03 7.33 -14.20
C PHE A 77 -12.51 7.69 -14.39
N ASP A 78 -12.98 7.68 -15.64
CA ASP A 78 -14.40 7.91 -15.95
C ASP A 78 -15.26 6.68 -15.60
N LEU A 79 -15.66 6.59 -14.33
CA LEU A 79 -16.53 5.53 -13.83
C LEU A 79 -17.90 5.51 -14.54
N THR A 80 -18.34 6.60 -15.17
CA THR A 80 -19.66 6.66 -15.81
C THR A 80 -19.76 5.75 -17.04
N ARG A 81 -18.63 5.43 -17.66
CA ARG A 81 -18.51 4.49 -18.78
C ARG A 81 -18.68 3.03 -18.36
N LEU A 82 -18.59 2.73 -17.07
CA LEU A 82 -18.76 1.37 -16.58
C LEU A 82 -20.25 1.03 -16.39
N PRO A 83 -20.66 -0.22 -16.69
CA PRO A 83 -22.01 -0.68 -16.38
C PRO A 83 -22.35 -0.50 -14.89
N PRO A 84 -23.62 -0.25 -14.53
CA PRO A 84 -24.02 -0.01 -13.14
C PRO A 84 -23.58 -1.11 -12.14
N LYS A 85 -23.64 -2.38 -12.56
CA LYS A 85 -23.17 -3.52 -11.75
C LYS A 85 -21.67 -3.47 -11.48
N VAL A 86 -20.87 -3.07 -12.47
CA VAL A 86 -19.41 -2.92 -12.34
C VAL A 86 -19.10 -1.75 -11.42
N ARG A 87 -19.77 -0.60 -11.55
CA ARG A 87 -19.60 0.53 -10.63
C ARG A 87 -19.84 0.15 -9.17
N THR A 88 -20.90 -0.62 -8.91
CA THR A 88 -21.22 -1.13 -7.57
C THR A 88 -20.12 -2.06 -7.05
N THR A 89 -19.58 -2.91 -7.93
CA THR A 89 -18.47 -3.82 -7.58
C THR A 89 -17.20 -3.05 -7.28
N VAL A 90 -16.85 -2.04 -8.09
CA VAL A 90 -15.69 -1.15 -7.88
C VAL A 90 -15.81 -0.41 -6.55
N ALA A 91 -17.00 0.09 -6.20
CA ALA A 91 -17.23 0.72 -4.91
C ALA A 91 -16.96 -0.23 -3.73
N ARG A 92 -17.41 -1.49 -3.82
CA ARG A 92 -17.12 -2.52 -2.81
C ARG A 92 -15.63 -2.91 -2.75
N LEU A 93 -15.00 -3.08 -3.91
CA LEU A 93 -13.56 -3.41 -3.97
C LEU A 93 -12.71 -2.28 -3.38
N ARG A 94 -13.13 -1.03 -3.53
CA ARG A 94 -12.47 0.13 -2.93
C ARG A 94 -12.40 0.03 -1.41
N GLU A 95 -13.37 -0.60 -0.75
CA GLU A 95 -13.38 -0.77 0.72
C GLU A 95 -12.33 -1.79 1.22
N GLY A 96 -11.77 -2.61 0.33
CA GLY A 96 -10.65 -3.51 0.65
C GLY A 96 -11.00 -4.78 1.43
N ALA A 97 -12.26 -4.97 1.86
CA ALA A 97 -12.68 -6.16 2.63
C ALA A 97 -12.45 -7.50 1.89
N PHE A 98 -12.35 -7.47 0.56
CA PHE A 98 -12.04 -8.65 -0.24
C PHE A 98 -10.62 -9.19 0.00
N LEU A 99 -9.68 -8.34 0.45
CA LEU A 99 -8.33 -8.74 0.82
C LEU A 99 -8.30 -9.59 2.09
N ASP A 100 -9.17 -9.26 3.04
CA ASP A 100 -9.29 -10.00 4.31
C ASP A 100 -9.87 -11.41 4.09
N GLN A 101 -10.62 -11.59 2.99
CA GLN A 101 -11.19 -12.86 2.55
C GLN A 101 -10.29 -13.63 1.56
N ALA A 102 -9.12 -13.08 1.22
CA ALA A 102 -8.24 -13.60 0.17
C ALA A 102 -8.96 -13.82 -1.18
N THR A 103 -9.96 -12.99 -1.49
CA THR A 103 -10.73 -13.09 -2.73
C THR A 103 -9.92 -12.51 -3.89
N ASN A 104 -9.81 -13.25 -4.99
CA ASN A 104 -9.12 -12.79 -6.19
C ASN A 104 -10.05 -11.97 -7.09
N VAL A 105 -9.47 -11.01 -7.81
CA VAL A 105 -10.21 -10.14 -8.74
C VAL A 105 -9.66 -10.32 -10.14
N ILE A 106 -10.52 -10.63 -11.10
CA ILE A 106 -10.14 -10.70 -12.52
C ILE A 106 -10.90 -9.60 -13.25
N VAL A 107 -10.17 -8.72 -13.93
CA VAL A 107 -10.73 -7.64 -14.74
C VAL A 107 -10.44 -7.96 -16.19
N PHE A 108 -11.49 -8.32 -16.94
CA PHE A 108 -11.38 -8.69 -18.35
C PHE A 108 -12.25 -7.80 -19.23
N GLY A 109 -11.92 -7.75 -20.52
CA GLY A 109 -12.60 -6.92 -21.51
C GLY A 109 -11.67 -6.48 -22.64
N ASN A 110 -12.23 -5.83 -23.65
CA ASN A 110 -11.49 -5.43 -24.85
C ASN A 110 -10.25 -4.56 -24.51
N PRO A 111 -9.19 -4.60 -25.34
CA PRO A 111 -8.07 -3.68 -25.21
C PRO A 111 -8.53 -2.21 -25.21
N GLY A 112 -7.83 -1.34 -24.48
CA GLY A 112 -8.13 0.09 -24.44
C GLY A 112 -9.36 0.50 -23.59
N THR A 113 -10.03 -0.43 -22.91
CA THR A 113 -11.20 -0.14 -22.05
C THR A 113 -10.85 0.37 -20.64
N GLY A 114 -9.57 0.56 -20.34
CA GLY A 114 -9.11 1.13 -19.06
C GLY A 114 -8.97 0.13 -17.90
N LYS A 115 -8.90 -1.18 -18.17
CA LYS A 115 -8.73 -2.24 -17.14
C LYS A 115 -7.55 -1.98 -16.20
N THR A 116 -6.37 -1.74 -16.77
CA THR A 116 -5.16 -1.38 -16.00
C THR A 116 -5.37 -0.12 -15.19
N HIS A 117 -6.01 0.92 -15.74
CA HIS A 117 -6.30 2.15 -14.99
C HIS A 117 -7.22 1.85 -13.80
N LEU A 118 -8.31 1.11 -14.01
CA LEU A 118 -9.24 0.75 -12.95
C LEU A 118 -8.54 -0.01 -11.81
N VAL A 119 -7.73 -1.02 -12.14
CA VAL A 119 -7.00 -1.80 -11.14
C VAL A 119 -5.92 -0.98 -10.45
N CYS A 120 -5.20 -0.12 -11.17
CA CYS A 120 -4.24 0.80 -10.55
C CYS A 120 -4.93 1.79 -9.60
N GLY A 121 -6.08 2.34 -9.99
CA GLY A 121 -6.86 3.25 -9.16
C GLY A 121 -7.34 2.57 -7.88
N LEU A 122 -7.87 1.35 -7.99
CA LEU A 122 -8.20 0.53 -6.82
C LEU A 122 -6.97 0.28 -5.94
N GLY A 123 -5.83 -0.09 -6.54
CA GLY A 123 -4.57 -0.28 -5.84
C GLY A 123 -4.13 0.96 -5.05
N LEU A 124 -4.26 2.15 -5.64
CA LEU A 124 -3.93 3.42 -4.97
C LEU A 124 -4.85 3.68 -3.76
N GLU A 125 -6.15 3.41 -3.88
CA GLU A 125 -7.09 3.52 -2.76
C GLU A 125 -6.75 2.55 -1.62
N LEU A 126 -6.40 1.31 -1.95
CA LEU A 126 -6.00 0.30 -0.97
C LEU A 126 -4.71 0.71 -0.24
N VAL A 127 -3.73 1.28 -0.97
CA VAL A 127 -2.50 1.81 -0.37
C VAL A 127 -2.79 3.00 0.56
N ARG A 128 -3.71 3.90 0.17
CA ARG A 128 -4.18 5.01 1.04
C ARG A 128 -4.81 4.48 2.34
N GLN A 129 -5.42 3.30 2.29
CA GLN A 129 -5.92 2.56 3.46
C GLN A 129 -4.84 1.76 4.20
N ARG A 130 -3.56 1.99 3.88
CA ARG A 130 -2.38 1.34 4.50
C ARG A 130 -2.26 -0.17 4.22
N ARG A 131 -2.93 -0.65 3.16
CA ARG A 131 -2.79 -2.04 2.67
C ARG A 131 -1.52 -2.20 1.84
N LEU A 132 -0.88 -3.36 1.96
CA LEU A 132 0.33 -3.70 1.21
C LEU A 132 -0.06 -4.20 -0.19
N VAL A 133 0.12 -3.36 -1.20
CA VAL A 133 -0.16 -3.69 -2.60
C VAL A 133 1.14 -3.67 -3.39
N LEU A 134 1.28 -4.56 -4.37
CA LEU A 134 2.34 -4.51 -5.38
C LEU A 134 1.74 -4.60 -6.77
N PHE A 135 2.07 -3.64 -7.63
CA PHE A 135 1.81 -3.67 -9.07
C PHE A 135 3.04 -4.13 -9.83
N ALA A 136 2.84 -5.07 -10.75
CA ALA A 136 3.87 -5.44 -11.71
C ALA A 136 3.23 -5.98 -13.01
N PRO A 137 3.82 -5.70 -14.17
CA PRO A 137 3.52 -6.44 -15.38
C PRO A 137 3.77 -7.94 -15.15
N THR A 138 2.85 -8.78 -15.60
CA THR A 138 2.88 -10.23 -15.33
C THR A 138 4.19 -10.86 -15.81
N PHE A 139 4.67 -10.46 -17.00
CA PHE A 139 5.94 -10.96 -17.54
C PHE A 139 7.13 -10.71 -16.60
N GLN A 140 7.17 -9.57 -15.88
CA GLN A 140 8.26 -9.27 -14.95
C GLN A 140 8.25 -10.21 -13.74
N ILE A 141 7.06 -10.53 -13.23
CA ILE A 141 6.90 -11.49 -12.14
C ILE A 141 7.34 -12.89 -12.59
N VAL A 142 6.89 -13.31 -13.77
CA VAL A 142 7.25 -14.62 -14.34
C VAL A 142 8.77 -14.73 -14.54
N GLN A 143 9.40 -13.75 -15.19
CA GLN A 143 10.85 -13.74 -15.41
C GLN A 143 11.64 -13.77 -14.10
N ARG A 144 11.16 -13.03 -13.10
CA ARG A 144 11.74 -13.03 -11.76
C ARG A 144 11.63 -14.40 -11.08
N LEU A 145 10.49 -15.06 -11.18
CA LEU A 145 10.29 -16.40 -10.60
C LEU A 145 11.11 -17.46 -11.33
N LEU A 146 11.23 -17.38 -12.66
CA LEU A 146 12.09 -18.26 -13.44
C LEU A 146 13.56 -18.13 -13.02
N ALA A 147 14.06 -16.89 -12.90
CA ALA A 147 15.41 -16.64 -12.39
C ALA A 147 15.60 -17.20 -10.97
N ALA A 148 14.66 -16.94 -10.07
CA ALA A 148 14.70 -17.49 -8.71
C ALA A 148 14.66 -19.03 -8.69
N LYS A 149 13.91 -19.67 -9.59
CA LYS A 149 13.87 -21.13 -9.75
C LYS A 149 15.23 -21.68 -10.19
N ARG A 150 15.84 -21.07 -11.21
CA ARG A 150 17.19 -21.45 -11.69
C ARG A 150 18.24 -21.34 -10.58
N ASP A 151 18.10 -20.33 -9.72
CA ASP A 151 19.00 -20.07 -8.60
C ASP A 151 18.67 -20.87 -7.33
N LEU A 152 17.68 -21.78 -7.35
CA LEU A 152 17.18 -22.52 -6.18
C LEU A 152 16.67 -21.61 -5.03
N ARG A 153 16.15 -20.43 -5.35
CA ARG A 153 15.61 -19.42 -4.42
C ARG A 153 14.12 -19.15 -4.61
N LEU A 154 13.40 -19.98 -5.36
CA LEU A 154 11.98 -19.79 -5.68
C LEU A 154 11.11 -19.59 -4.42
N ALA A 155 11.27 -20.45 -3.40
CA ALA A 155 10.52 -20.36 -2.16
C ALA A 155 10.74 -19.03 -1.41
N ALA A 156 11.97 -18.52 -1.42
CA ALA A 156 12.30 -17.23 -0.81
C ALA A 156 11.64 -16.07 -1.56
N GLU A 157 11.59 -16.14 -2.89
CA GLU A 157 10.95 -15.13 -3.72
C GLU A 157 9.43 -15.13 -3.56
N LEU A 158 8.79 -16.31 -3.54
CA LEU A 158 7.36 -16.46 -3.24
C LEU A 158 7.00 -15.87 -1.88
N LYS A 159 7.76 -16.20 -0.83
CA LYS A 159 7.58 -15.63 0.51
C LYS A 159 7.74 -14.10 0.55
N ARG A 160 8.59 -13.54 -0.32
CA ARG A 160 8.76 -12.09 -0.44
C ARG A 160 7.55 -11.43 -1.09
N LEU A 161 6.94 -12.07 -2.09
CA LEU A 161 5.69 -11.63 -2.71
C LEU A 161 4.48 -11.81 -1.78
N ASP A 162 4.48 -12.82 -0.92
CA ASP A 162 3.40 -13.11 0.04
C ASP A 162 3.23 -12.04 1.14
N ARG A 163 4.22 -11.16 1.29
CA ARG A 163 4.13 -9.99 2.18
C ARG A 163 3.09 -8.98 1.72
N PHE A 164 2.76 -8.95 0.43
CA PHE A 164 1.75 -8.06 -0.11
C PHE A 164 0.37 -8.70 0.00
N GLU A 165 -0.58 -7.95 0.57
CA GLU A 165 -2.00 -8.32 0.69
C GLU A 165 -2.64 -8.48 -0.70
N ALA A 166 -2.28 -7.59 -1.63
CA ALA A 166 -2.71 -7.65 -3.02
C ALA A 166 -1.50 -7.65 -3.97
N LEU A 167 -1.47 -8.61 -4.89
CA LEU A 167 -0.55 -8.59 -6.03
C LEU A 167 -1.36 -8.28 -7.29
N ILE A 168 -1.10 -7.14 -7.92
CA ILE A 168 -1.67 -6.77 -9.21
C ILE A 168 -0.74 -7.27 -10.30
N LEU A 169 -1.23 -8.23 -11.08
CA LEU A 169 -0.59 -8.81 -12.25
C LEU A 169 -1.23 -8.21 -13.50
N ASP A 170 -0.54 -7.26 -14.12
CA ASP A 170 -1.05 -6.58 -15.31
C ASP A 170 -0.69 -7.35 -16.58
N ASP A 171 -1.57 -7.36 -17.57
CA ASP A 171 -1.30 -7.87 -18.92
C ASP A 171 -0.95 -9.38 -18.95
N LEU A 172 -1.78 -10.23 -18.31
CA LEU A 172 -1.55 -11.68 -18.29
C LEU A 172 -1.55 -12.30 -19.70
N GLY A 173 -2.27 -11.70 -20.64
CA GLY A 173 -2.37 -12.16 -22.03
C GLY A 173 -1.05 -12.19 -22.82
N TYR A 174 0.01 -11.54 -22.33
CA TYR A 174 1.32 -11.49 -22.99
C TYR A 174 2.31 -12.58 -22.57
N VAL A 175 1.96 -13.42 -21.58
CA VAL A 175 2.82 -14.55 -21.19
C VAL A 175 2.87 -15.55 -22.35
N GLN A 176 4.07 -15.93 -22.80
CA GLN A 176 4.28 -16.75 -24.02
C GLN A 176 3.82 -18.21 -23.88
N GLN A 177 3.11 -18.54 -22.80
CA GLN A 177 2.52 -19.85 -22.50
C GLN A 177 3.53 -21.00 -22.57
N SER A 178 4.83 -20.72 -22.40
CA SER A 178 5.80 -21.81 -22.26
C SER A 178 5.51 -22.58 -20.97
N ARG A 179 5.83 -23.87 -20.96
CA ARG A 179 5.54 -24.75 -19.80
C ARG A 179 6.16 -24.21 -18.51
N GLU A 180 7.37 -23.68 -18.58
CA GLU A 180 8.08 -23.15 -17.41
C GLU A 180 7.44 -21.85 -16.88
N GLU A 181 7.03 -20.94 -17.75
CA GLU A 181 6.35 -19.70 -17.36
C GLU A 181 5.03 -19.98 -16.66
N MET A 182 4.25 -20.91 -17.22
CA MET A 182 2.98 -21.34 -16.61
C MET A 182 3.21 -22.02 -15.27
N GLU A 183 4.23 -22.88 -15.17
CA GLU A 183 4.56 -23.57 -13.92
C GLU A 183 4.84 -22.58 -12.78
N VAL A 184 5.70 -21.57 -13.00
CA VAL A 184 6.02 -20.60 -11.95
C VAL A 184 4.84 -19.70 -11.61
N LEU A 185 4.03 -19.33 -12.61
CA LEU A 185 2.81 -18.54 -12.39
C LEU A 185 1.78 -19.32 -11.57
N PHE A 186 1.51 -20.58 -11.92
CA PHE A 186 0.60 -21.43 -11.14
C PHE A 186 1.12 -21.69 -9.73
N THR A 187 2.44 -21.87 -9.57
CA THR A 187 3.05 -22.00 -8.24
C THR A 187 2.78 -20.75 -7.39
N LEU A 188 2.94 -19.55 -7.97
CA LEU A 188 2.61 -18.30 -7.30
C LEU A 188 1.13 -18.20 -6.91
N LEU A 189 0.22 -18.55 -7.83
CA LEU A 189 -1.22 -18.50 -7.58
C LEU A 189 -1.65 -19.51 -6.50
N ALA A 190 -1.07 -20.71 -6.52
CA ALA A 190 -1.32 -21.76 -5.53
C ALA A 190 -0.84 -21.34 -4.14
N GLU A 191 0.36 -20.75 -4.02
CA GLU A 191 0.90 -20.27 -2.74
C GLU A 191 0.02 -19.18 -2.10
N ARG A 192 -0.68 -18.40 -2.93
CA ARG A 192 -1.55 -17.30 -2.46
C ARG A 192 -3.00 -17.72 -2.25
N TYR A 193 -3.41 -18.87 -2.77
CA TYR A 193 -4.80 -19.35 -2.67
C TYR A 193 -5.26 -19.40 -1.21
N GLU A 194 -6.43 -18.80 -0.92
CA GLU A 194 -7.01 -18.66 0.43
C GLU A 194 -6.15 -17.91 1.47
N ARG A 195 -5.04 -17.29 1.05
CA ARG A 195 -4.09 -16.60 1.95
C ARG A 195 -3.94 -15.12 1.63
N ARG A 196 -3.86 -14.78 0.33
CA ARG A 196 -3.66 -13.42 -0.18
C ARG A 196 -4.36 -13.24 -1.52
N SER A 197 -4.79 -12.02 -1.79
CA SER A 197 -5.48 -11.71 -3.04
C SER A 197 -4.51 -11.43 -4.18
N VAL A 198 -4.97 -11.76 -5.39
CA VAL A 198 -4.36 -11.40 -6.67
C VAL A 198 -5.40 -10.65 -7.50
N MET A 199 -4.98 -9.58 -8.16
CA MET A 199 -5.77 -8.85 -9.13
C MET A 199 -5.14 -9.02 -10.50
N ILE A 200 -5.91 -9.45 -11.51
CA ILE A 200 -5.40 -9.79 -12.84
C ILE A 200 -6.11 -8.95 -13.90
N THR A 201 -5.38 -8.45 -14.89
CA THR A 201 -5.93 -7.75 -16.07
C THR A 201 -5.65 -8.45 -17.40
#